data_AF-A0A0B1S2W8-F1
#
_entry.id   AF-A0A0B1S2W8-F1
#
_cell.length_a   1.000
_cell.length_b   1.000
_cell.length_c   1.000
_cell.angle_alpha   90.00
_cell.angle_beta   90.00
_cell.angle_gamma   90.00
#
_symmetry.space_group_name_H-M   'P 1'
#
loop_
_entity.id
_entity.type
_entity.pdbx_description
1 polymer ?
#
loop_
_entity_poly.entity_id
_entity_poly.type
_entity_poly.pdbx_seq_one_letter_code
_entity_poly.pdbx_strand_id
1 'polypeptide(L)'
;MGRILVGLCQVGAWGCFDEFNRLEERMLSAVSQQIQTIQEAVRAGGEMTVDLVGKRLNVNPNIGIFITMNPGYSGRSNLPDNLKQLFRSLAMTQPDRQLIAQVMLFSQGFRTAETLANKIVPLFILCKEQLSAQCHYDFGLRALKYVLVSAGNVKRDKLAKVGAAALEDVAEQQVIK
;
A
#
# COMPACT_ATOMS: atom_id res chain seq x y z
N MET A 1 -3.47 20.42 -7.17
CA MET A 1 -4.42 19.73 -6.28
C MET A 1 -5.89 20.02 -6.59
N GLY A 2 -6.33 21.29 -6.64
CA GLY A 2 -7.75 21.61 -6.83
C GLY A 2 -8.42 21.00 -8.08
N ARG A 3 -7.71 20.90 -9.23
CA ARG A 3 -8.24 20.20 -10.42
C ARG A 3 -8.51 18.71 -10.18
N ILE A 4 -7.71 18.04 -9.35
CA ILE A 4 -7.91 16.62 -9.01
C ILE A 4 -9.18 16.48 -8.16
N LEU A 5 -9.35 17.37 -7.17
CA LEU A 5 -10.56 17.39 -6.33
C LEU A 5 -11.82 17.66 -7.16
N VAL A 6 -11.77 18.60 -8.10
CA VAL A 6 -12.87 18.84 -9.05
C VAL A 6 -13.23 17.56 -9.83
N GLY A 7 -12.23 16.84 -10.33
CA GLY A 7 -12.46 15.57 -11.02
C GLY A 7 -13.08 14.50 -10.12
N LEU A 8 -12.60 14.35 -8.89
CA LEU A 8 -13.17 13.41 -7.91
C LEU A 8 -14.62 13.75 -7.56
N CYS A 9 -14.94 15.04 -7.39
CA CYS A 9 -16.30 15.50 -7.13
C CYS A 9 -17.26 15.19 -8.28
N GLN A 10 -16.82 15.34 -9.53
CA GLN A 10 -17.66 15.05 -10.70
C GLN A 10 -17.87 13.54 -10.90
N VAL A 11 -16.82 12.74 -10.72
CA VAL A 11 -16.87 11.29 -10.93
C VAL A 11 -17.53 10.57 -9.75
N GLY A 12 -17.35 11.05 -8.52
CA GLY A 12 -17.73 10.32 -7.30
C GLY A 12 -16.76 9.21 -6.94
N ALA A 13 -15.50 9.34 -7.34
CA ALA A 13 -14.45 8.36 -7.04
C ALA A 13 -13.80 8.62 -5.67
N TRP A 14 -13.07 7.60 -5.18
CA TRP A 14 -12.30 7.70 -3.94
C TRP A 14 -10.85 8.08 -4.24
N GLY A 15 -10.44 9.26 -3.78
CA GLY A 15 -9.07 9.74 -3.85
C GLY A 15 -8.27 9.27 -2.65
N CYS A 16 -7.32 8.36 -2.84
CA CYS A 16 -6.35 7.93 -1.82
C CYS A 16 -5.02 8.64 -2.06
N PHE A 17 -4.76 9.72 -1.34
CA PHE A 17 -3.53 10.49 -1.45
C PHE A 17 -2.47 9.95 -0.51
N ASP A 18 -1.51 9.23 -1.08
CA ASP A 18 -0.38 8.71 -0.33
C ASP A 18 0.61 9.81 0.02
N GLU A 19 1.24 9.71 1.19
CA GLU A 19 2.34 10.58 1.62
C GLU A 19 1.98 12.08 1.62
N PHE A 20 0.75 12.41 2.03
CA PHE A 20 0.19 13.77 1.92
C PHE A 20 1.02 14.84 2.64
N ASN A 21 1.74 14.42 3.70
CA ASN A 21 2.65 15.26 4.48
C ASN A 21 3.98 15.61 3.76
N ARG A 22 4.17 15.24 2.49
CA ARG A 22 5.27 15.75 1.62
C ARG A 22 4.97 17.10 0.99
N LEU A 23 3.71 17.54 1.02
CA LEU A 23 3.33 18.84 0.51
C LEU A 23 3.81 19.95 1.44
N GLU A 24 4.23 21.06 0.85
CA GLU A 24 4.53 22.29 1.59
C GLU A 24 3.31 22.76 2.40
N GLU A 25 3.58 23.36 3.55
CA GLU A 25 2.55 23.82 4.49
C GLU A 25 1.54 24.78 3.83
N ARG A 26 2.01 25.69 2.96
CA ARG A 26 1.13 26.62 2.23
C ARG A 26 0.14 25.88 1.33
N MET A 27 0.57 24.80 0.69
CA MET A 27 -0.32 23.97 -0.13
C MET A 27 -1.32 23.20 0.72
N LEU A 28 -0.90 22.70 1.89
CA LEU A 28 -1.80 21.98 2.82
C LEU A 28 -2.94 22.88 3.29
N SER A 29 -2.66 24.14 3.62
CA SER A 29 -3.68 25.11 4.03
C SER A 29 -4.65 25.49 2.91
N ALA A 30 -4.17 25.64 1.67
CA ALA A 30 -5.05 25.90 0.53
C ALA A 30 -5.97 24.69 0.22
N VAL A 31 -5.43 23.48 0.38
CA VAL A 31 -6.19 22.24 0.14
C VAL A 31 -7.16 21.94 1.28
N SER A 32 -6.87 22.32 2.52
CA SER A 32 -7.78 22.12 3.65
C SER A 32 -9.11 22.84 3.42
N GLN A 33 -9.06 24.08 2.92
CA GLN A 33 -10.26 24.85 2.59
C GLN A 33 -11.10 24.15 1.51
N GLN A 34 -10.46 23.64 0.46
CA GLN A 34 -11.13 22.91 -0.62
C GLN A 34 -11.82 21.64 -0.10
N ILE A 35 -11.12 20.86 0.73
CA ILE A 35 -11.66 19.63 1.32
C ILE A 35 -12.82 19.94 2.26
N GLN A 36 -12.71 21.00 3.07
CA GLN A 36 -13.78 21.43 3.96
C GLN A 36 -15.06 21.77 3.20
N THR A 37 -14.96 22.59 2.14
CA THR A 37 -16.12 22.95 1.30
C THR A 37 -16.80 21.72 0.70
N ILE A 38 -16.02 20.72 0.26
CA ILE A 38 -16.54 19.46 -0.28
C ILE A 38 -17.28 18.68 0.82
N GLN A 39 -16.67 18.53 2.01
CA GLN A 39 -17.27 17.78 3.12
C GLN A 39 -18.56 18.42 3.64
N GLU A 40 -18.62 19.75 3.70
CA GLU A 40 -19.80 20.50 4.10
C GLU A 40 -20.95 20.30 3.10
N ALA A 41 -20.65 20.36 1.80
CA ALA A 41 -21.65 20.10 0.75
C ALA A 41 -22.21 18.67 0.80
N VAL A 42 -21.33 17.67 1.02
CA VAL A 42 -21.77 16.28 1.18
C VAL A 42 -22.61 16.10 2.45
N ARG A 43 -22.24 16.77 3.55
CA ARG A 43 -22.97 16.69 4.84
C ARG A 43 -24.34 17.35 4.78
N ALA A 44 -24.49 18.43 4.01
CA ALA A 44 -25.76 19.15 3.87
C ALA A 44 -26.85 18.33 3.16
N GLY A 45 -26.47 17.36 2.32
CA GLY A 45 -27.40 16.42 1.68
C GLY A 45 -28.38 17.02 0.66
N GLY A 46 -28.34 18.33 0.42
CA GLY A 46 -29.20 19.09 -0.50
C GLY A 46 -28.58 19.31 -1.88
N GLU A 47 -28.75 20.51 -2.47
CA GLU A 47 -28.04 20.89 -3.70
C GLU A 47 -26.54 20.98 -3.42
N MET A 48 -25.79 19.92 -3.76
CA MET A 48 -24.35 19.79 -3.49
C MET A 48 -23.50 20.60 -4.48
N THR A 49 -23.90 21.83 -4.76
CA THR A 49 -23.13 22.73 -5.63
C THR A 49 -22.06 23.44 -4.84
N VAL A 50 -20.80 23.27 -5.25
CA VAL A 50 -19.63 23.91 -4.65
C VAL A 50 -18.88 24.73 -5.68
N ASP A 51 -18.30 25.84 -5.25
CA ASP A 51 -17.32 26.57 -6.05
C ASP A 51 -15.92 26.12 -5.65
N LEU A 52 -15.22 25.45 -6.57
CA LEU A 52 -13.83 25.04 -6.41
C LEU A 52 -13.00 25.59 -7.55
N VAL A 53 -11.95 26.34 -7.21
CA VAL A 53 -11.00 26.90 -8.19
C VAL A 53 -11.71 27.78 -9.24
N GLY A 54 -12.74 28.52 -8.83
CA GLY A 54 -13.51 29.41 -9.70
C GLY A 54 -14.45 28.68 -10.66
N LYS A 55 -14.83 27.44 -10.33
CA LYS A 55 -15.79 26.64 -11.09
C LYS A 55 -16.88 26.16 -10.14
N ARG A 56 -18.15 26.43 -10.49
CA ARG A 56 -19.29 25.74 -9.86
C ARG A 56 -19.42 24.35 -10.44
N LEU A 57 -19.46 23.36 -9.55
CA LEU A 57 -19.74 21.96 -9.91
C LEU A 57 -20.67 21.34 -8.88
N ASN A 58 -21.41 20.32 -9.31
CA ASN A 58 -22.17 19.48 -8.40
C ASN A 58 -21.24 18.38 -7.86
N VAL A 59 -21.26 18.17 -6.54
CA VAL A 59 -20.49 17.14 -5.87
C VAL A 59 -21.30 15.84 -5.88
N ASN A 60 -20.68 14.76 -6.34
CA ASN A 60 -21.25 13.44 -6.25
C ASN A 60 -21.17 12.92 -4.80
N PRO A 61 -22.28 12.45 -4.20
CA PRO A 61 -22.30 11.98 -2.81
C PRO A 61 -21.40 10.77 -2.54
N ASN A 62 -20.99 10.02 -3.58
CA ASN A 62 -20.12 8.86 -3.44
C ASN A 62 -18.63 9.22 -3.31
N ILE A 63 -18.27 10.50 -3.36
CA ILE A 63 -16.88 10.94 -3.23
C ILE A 63 -16.27 10.51 -1.88
N GLY A 64 -15.05 10.00 -1.94
CA GLY A 64 -14.23 9.71 -0.76
C GLY A 64 -12.87 10.39 -0.87
N ILE A 65 -12.39 11.00 0.22
CA ILE A 65 -11.04 11.56 0.29
C ILE A 65 -10.32 10.91 1.45
N PHE A 66 -9.21 10.24 1.15
CA PHE A 66 -8.37 9.54 2.10
C PHE A 66 -6.95 10.03 1.94
N ILE A 67 -6.25 10.20 3.06
CA ILE A 67 -4.85 10.60 3.07
C ILE A 67 -4.05 9.61 3.92
N THR A 68 -2.81 9.37 3.53
CA THR A 68 -1.83 8.72 4.41
C THR A 68 -0.79 9.73 4.84
N MET A 69 -0.27 9.56 6.05
CA MET A 69 0.88 10.30 6.54
C MET A 69 1.80 9.32 7.25
N ASN A 70 3.10 9.51 7.07
CA ASN A 70 4.14 8.80 7.80
C ASN A 70 4.85 9.82 8.70
N PRO A 71 4.46 9.95 9.97
CA PRO A 71 5.13 10.84 10.92
C PRO A 71 6.58 10.40 11.16
N GLY A 72 7.47 11.36 11.42
CA GLY A 72 8.87 11.06 11.79
C GLY A 72 9.83 10.73 10.65
N TYR A 73 9.38 10.76 9.39
CA TYR A 73 10.27 10.68 8.23
C TYR A 73 10.84 12.06 7.86
N SER A 74 12.07 12.11 7.38
CA SER A 74 12.72 13.35 6.95
C SER A 74 11.98 14.01 5.77
N GLY A 75 11.99 15.34 5.73
CA GLY A 75 11.31 16.11 4.68
C GLY A 75 9.78 16.04 4.73
N ARG A 76 9.20 15.74 5.90
CA ARG A 76 7.75 15.73 6.11
C ARG A 76 7.31 16.90 6.98
N SER A 77 6.31 17.64 6.50
CA SER A 77 5.64 18.68 7.28
C SER A 77 4.63 18.06 8.23
N ASN A 78 4.44 18.68 9.40
CA ASN A 78 3.29 18.35 10.22
C ASN A 78 2.01 18.84 9.52
N LEU A 79 0.92 18.09 9.63
CA LEU A 79 -0.35 18.58 9.13
C LEU A 79 -0.83 19.76 10.00
N PRO A 80 -1.37 20.84 9.39
CA PRO A 80 -2.07 21.89 10.12
C PRO A 80 -3.25 21.30 10.92
N ASP A 81 -3.53 21.85 12.11
CA ASP A 81 -4.59 21.30 12.97
C ASP A 81 -5.99 21.40 12.35
N ASN A 82 -6.24 22.47 11.59
CA ASN A 82 -7.47 22.61 10.81
C ASN A 82 -7.67 21.46 9.83
N LEU A 83 -6.60 20.98 9.19
CA LEU A 83 -6.65 19.85 8.27
C LEU A 83 -6.83 18.53 9.02
N LYS A 84 -6.17 18.35 10.17
CA LYS A 84 -6.35 17.14 11.00
C LYS A 84 -7.80 16.96 11.44
N GLN A 85 -8.49 18.06 11.78
CA GLN A 85 -9.90 18.02 12.20
C GLN A 85 -10.86 17.57 11.10
N LEU A 86 -10.50 17.76 9.82
CA LEU A 86 -11.29 17.29 8.67
C LEU A 86 -11.21 15.78 8.44
N PHE A 87 -10.26 15.09 9.10
CA PHE A 87 -10.05 13.66 8.90
C PHE A 87 -10.25 12.87 10.18
N ARG A 88 -10.84 11.68 10.05
CA ARG A 88 -10.81 10.68 11.10
C ARG A 88 -9.43 10.00 11.10
N SER A 89 -8.70 10.16 12.21
CA SER A 89 -7.39 9.53 12.37
C SER A 89 -7.54 8.03 12.63
N LEU A 90 -6.71 7.22 11.98
CA LEU A 90 -6.60 5.77 12.19
C LEU A 90 -5.13 5.41 12.43
N ALA A 91 -4.87 4.69 13.52
CA ALA A 91 -3.53 4.26 13.88
C ALA A 91 -3.21 2.90 13.26
N MET A 92 -2.23 2.85 12.36
CA MET A 92 -1.74 1.64 11.70
C MET A 92 -0.36 1.25 12.26
N THR A 93 -0.29 0.91 13.55
CA THR A 93 0.99 0.80 14.30
C THR A 93 1.72 -0.52 14.11
N GLN A 94 1.03 -1.65 14.19
CA GLN A 94 1.66 -2.97 14.14
C GLN A 94 0.89 -3.93 13.22
N PRO A 95 1.48 -4.34 12.09
CA PRO A 95 0.91 -5.36 11.22
C PRO A 95 1.24 -6.77 11.73
N ASP A 96 0.34 -7.72 11.48
CA ASP A 96 0.59 -9.14 11.71
C ASP A 96 1.50 -9.71 10.60
N ARG A 97 2.80 -9.75 10.88
CA ARG A 97 3.82 -10.25 9.94
C ARG A 97 3.65 -11.74 9.63
N GLN A 98 3.17 -12.52 10.58
CA GLN A 98 3.06 -13.98 10.48
C GLN A 98 1.94 -14.37 9.54
N LEU A 99 0.76 -13.79 9.73
CA LEU A 99 -0.38 -13.99 8.83
C LEU A 99 -0.06 -13.52 7.41
N ILE A 100 0.57 -12.34 7.26
CA ILE A 100 0.99 -11.83 5.94
C ILE A 100 1.94 -12.82 5.27
N ALA A 101 2.97 -13.29 5.99
CA ALA A 101 3.94 -14.23 5.42
C ALA A 101 3.31 -15.56 5.01
N GLN A 102 2.40 -16.09 5.82
CA GLN A 102 1.66 -17.32 5.53
C GLN A 102 0.83 -17.19 4.24
N VAL A 103 -0.01 -16.15 4.13
CA VAL A 103 -0.85 -15.91 2.95
C VAL A 103 0.01 -15.71 1.70
N MET A 104 1.11 -14.95 1.83
CA MET A 104 2.05 -14.76 0.73
C MET A 104 2.67 -16.08 0.26
N LEU A 105 3.14 -16.93 1.19
CA LEU A 105 3.71 -18.23 0.84
C LEU A 105 2.69 -19.17 0.18
N PHE A 106 1.44 -19.17 0.66
CA PHE A 106 0.37 -19.92 0.00
C PHE A 106 0.13 -19.43 -1.43
N SER A 107 0.10 -18.12 -1.66
CA SER A 107 -0.03 -17.57 -3.04
C SER A 107 1.16 -17.89 -3.96
N GLN A 108 2.34 -18.17 -3.39
CA GLN A 108 3.50 -18.69 -4.15
C GLN A 108 3.48 -20.23 -4.30
N GLY A 109 2.42 -20.89 -3.83
CA GLY A 109 2.20 -22.33 -3.99
C GLY A 109 2.90 -23.21 -2.96
N PHE A 110 3.38 -22.68 -1.83
CA PHE A 110 3.94 -23.49 -0.74
C PHE A 110 2.83 -24.15 0.08
N ARG A 111 2.85 -25.48 0.19
CA ARG A 111 1.84 -26.25 0.95
C ARG A 111 2.05 -26.15 2.46
N THR A 112 3.30 -26.01 2.92
CA THR A 112 3.69 -25.91 4.33
C THR A 112 3.89 -24.46 4.77
N ALA A 113 3.11 -23.53 4.22
CA ALA A 113 3.28 -22.09 4.43
C ALA A 113 3.17 -21.68 5.92
N GLU A 114 2.29 -22.34 6.68
CA GLU A 114 2.13 -22.16 8.13
C GLU A 114 3.44 -22.40 8.89
N THR A 115 4.05 -23.57 8.68
CA THR A 115 5.31 -23.93 9.33
C THR A 115 6.45 -23.00 8.91
N LEU A 116 6.46 -22.56 7.66
CA LEU A 116 7.50 -21.67 7.12
C LEU A 116 7.36 -20.24 7.66
N ALA A 117 6.15 -19.69 7.73
CA ALA A 117 5.89 -18.36 8.28
C ALA A 117 6.32 -18.27 9.75
N ASN A 118 6.05 -19.31 10.55
CA ASN A 118 6.47 -19.43 11.95
C ASN A 118 7.99 -19.49 12.14
N LYS A 119 8.77 -19.69 11.07
CA LYS A 119 10.24 -19.67 11.11
C LYS A 119 10.81 -18.37 10.54
N ILE A 120 10.29 -17.92 9.40
CA ILE A 120 10.81 -16.75 8.68
C ILE A 120 10.54 -15.46 9.46
N VAL A 121 9.37 -15.31 10.09
CA VAL A 121 9.06 -14.08 10.82
C VAL A 121 9.92 -13.91 12.06
N PRO A 122 10.09 -14.92 12.94
CA PRO A 122 11.05 -14.84 14.03
C PRO A 122 12.48 -14.61 13.55
N LEU A 123 12.90 -15.22 12.44
CA LEU A 123 14.23 -14.94 11.86
C LEU A 123 14.40 -13.45 11.55
N PHE A 124 13.43 -12.79 10.90
CA PHE A 124 13.50 -11.35 10.61
C PHE A 124 13.54 -10.49 11.89
N ILE A 125 12.82 -10.90 12.93
CA ILE A 125 12.83 -10.20 14.23
C ILE A 125 14.20 -10.36 14.89
N LEU A 126 14.73 -11.59 14.96
CA LEU A 126 16.05 -11.88 15.53
C LEU A 126 17.17 -11.16 14.76
N CYS A 127 17.11 -11.11 13.42
CA CYS A 127 18.07 -10.35 12.63
C CYS A 127 18.04 -8.86 12.97
N LYS A 128 16.85 -8.29 13.18
CA LYS A 128 16.73 -6.89 13.60
C LYS A 128 17.29 -6.62 15.00
N GLU A 129 17.15 -7.58 15.91
CA GLU A 129 17.53 -7.43 17.32
C GLU A 129 19.00 -7.78 17.60
N GLN A 130 19.56 -8.74 16.87
CA GLN A 130 20.89 -9.30 17.17
C GLN A 130 22.00 -8.79 16.23
N LEU A 131 21.66 -8.31 15.03
CA LEU A 131 22.67 -7.78 14.12
C LEU A 131 23.04 -6.34 14.49
N SER A 132 24.24 -5.92 14.06
CA SER A 132 24.66 -4.53 14.23
C SER A 132 23.72 -3.57 13.52
N ALA A 133 23.49 -2.40 14.12
CA ALA A 133 22.62 -1.37 13.57
C ALA A 133 23.32 -0.65 12.39
N GLN A 134 23.14 -1.19 11.18
CA GLN A 134 23.66 -0.61 9.94
C GLN A 134 22.54 0.07 9.13
N CYS A 135 22.86 1.18 8.47
CA CYS A 135 21.89 1.95 7.68
C CYS A 135 21.34 1.21 6.45
N HIS A 136 22.06 0.21 5.94
CA HIS A 136 21.69 -0.57 4.76
C HIS A 136 20.91 -1.85 5.10
N TYR A 137 20.70 -2.16 6.38
CA TYR A 137 19.88 -3.29 6.80
C TYR A 137 18.39 -2.90 6.85
N ASP A 138 17.55 -3.69 6.19
CA ASP A 138 16.09 -3.56 6.22
C ASP A 138 15.45 -4.91 6.58
N PHE A 139 14.84 -4.96 7.77
CA PHE A 139 14.05 -6.10 8.26
C PHE A 139 12.56 -5.72 8.40
N GLY A 140 12.12 -4.73 7.63
CA GLY A 140 10.73 -4.30 7.52
C GLY A 140 9.87 -5.23 6.66
N LEU A 141 8.58 -4.90 6.57
CA LEU A 141 7.62 -5.67 5.76
C LEU A 141 7.97 -5.69 4.26
N ARG A 142 8.61 -4.64 3.74
CA ARG A 142 8.99 -4.58 2.32
C ARG A 142 10.06 -5.62 1.99
N ALA A 143 11.10 -5.71 2.82
CA ALA A 143 12.13 -6.74 2.70
C ALA A 143 11.54 -8.15 2.86
N LEU A 144 10.67 -8.36 3.84
CA LEU A 144 9.97 -9.64 4.03
C LEU A 144 9.18 -10.04 2.77
N LYS A 145 8.35 -9.12 2.24
CA LYS A 145 7.58 -9.34 1.00
C LYS A 145 8.49 -9.76 -0.16
N TYR A 146 9.61 -9.08 -0.34
CA TYR A 146 10.57 -9.35 -1.41
C TYR A 146 11.15 -10.77 -1.30
N VAL A 147 11.58 -11.18 -0.10
CA VAL A 147 12.12 -12.53 0.13
C VAL A 147 11.10 -13.61 -0.19
N LEU A 148 9.84 -13.43 0.22
CA LEU A 148 8.77 -14.41 -0.04
C LEU A 148 8.45 -14.53 -1.53
N VAL A 149 8.38 -13.40 -2.26
CA VAL A 149 8.17 -13.41 -3.72
C VAL A 149 9.35 -14.07 -4.44
N SER A 150 10.58 -13.75 -4.03
CA SER A 150 11.80 -14.35 -4.59
C SER A 150 11.84 -15.87 -4.38
N ALA A 151 11.47 -16.36 -3.19
CA ALA A 151 11.35 -17.79 -2.92
C ALA A 151 10.33 -18.48 -3.85
N GLY A 152 9.23 -17.78 -4.16
CA GLY A 152 8.24 -18.25 -5.15
C GLY A 152 8.80 -18.34 -6.56
N ASN A 153 9.58 -17.34 -7.01
CA ASN A 153 10.25 -17.36 -8.32
C ASN A 153 11.22 -18.55 -8.41
N VAL A 154 12.10 -18.71 -7.43
CA VAL A 154 13.07 -19.82 -7.40
C VAL A 154 12.37 -21.17 -7.43
N LYS A 155 11.24 -21.31 -6.73
CA LYS A 155 10.44 -22.53 -6.77
C LYS A 155 9.88 -22.80 -8.17
N ARG A 156 9.32 -21.79 -8.85
CA ARG A 156 8.81 -21.93 -10.22
C ARG A 156 9.91 -22.30 -11.20
N ASP A 157 11.06 -21.65 -11.12
CA ASP A 157 12.20 -21.94 -12.00
C ASP A 157 12.68 -23.38 -11.84
N LYS A 158 12.72 -23.88 -10.59
CA LYS A 158 13.04 -25.29 -10.32
C LYS A 158 12.01 -26.24 -10.92
N LEU A 159 10.71 -25.94 -10.76
CA LEU A 159 9.65 -26.77 -11.34
C LEU A 159 9.68 -26.77 -12.87
N ALA A 160 9.97 -25.63 -13.50
CA ALA A 160 10.09 -25.52 -14.95
C ALA A 160 11.27 -26.35 -15.48
N LYS A 161 12.42 -26.32 -14.80
CA LYS A 161 13.58 -27.15 -15.16
C LYS A 161 13.31 -28.65 -14.99
N VAL A 162 12.65 -29.04 -13.90
CA VAL A 162 12.24 -30.44 -13.67
C VAL A 162 11.22 -30.89 -14.73
N GLY A 163 10.26 -30.03 -15.08
CA GLY A 163 9.30 -30.32 -16.14
C GLY A 163 9.95 -30.45 -17.52
N ALA A 164 10.95 -29.61 -17.83
CA ALA A 164 11.72 -29.70 -19.07
C ALA A 164 12.56 -30.99 -19.13
N ALA A 165 13.26 -31.34 -18.05
CA ALA A 165 14.01 -32.59 -17.97
C ALA A 165 13.10 -33.83 -18.11
N ALA A 166 11.91 -33.80 -17.49
CA ALA A 166 10.93 -34.87 -17.63
C ALA A 166 10.34 -34.98 -19.05
N LEU A 167 10.29 -33.89 -19.82
CA LEU A 167 9.87 -33.90 -21.22
C LEU A 167 10.98 -34.41 -22.15
N GLU A 168 12.25 -34.07 -21.87
CA GLU A 168 13.42 -34.60 -22.59
C GLU A 168 13.55 -36.12 -22.39
N ASP A 169 13.41 -36.64 -21.16
CA ASP A 169 13.43 -38.07 -20.88
C ASP A 169 12.32 -38.84 -21.64
N VAL A 170 11.13 -38.25 -21.78
CA VAL A 170 10.01 -38.84 -22.53
C VAL A 170 10.28 -38.79 -24.04
N ALA A 171 10.91 -37.73 -24.55
CA ALA A 171 11.28 -37.62 -25.95
C ALA A 171 12.39 -38.60 -26.33
N GLU A 172 13.43 -38.75 -25.50
CA GLU A 172 14.51 -39.74 -25.74
C GLU A 172 13.98 -41.17 -25.74
N GLN A 173 13.03 -41.51 -24.86
CA GLN A 173 12.41 -42.84 -24.84
C GLN A 173 11.51 -43.13 -26.07
N GLN A 174 10.99 -42.10 -26.73
CA GLN A 174 10.18 -42.25 -27.95
C GLN A 174 11.02 -42.37 -29.22
N VAL A 175 12.26 -41.87 -29.23
CA VAL A 175 13.18 -41.96 -30.37
C VAL A 175 13.89 -43.33 -30.47
N ILE A 176 13.90 -44.11 -29.38
CA ILE A 176 14.56 -45.44 -29.30
C ILE A 176 13.61 -46.60 -29.70
N LYS A 177 12.43 -46.33 -30.25
CA LYS A 177 11.54 -47.34 -30.85
C LYS A 177 11.42 -47.17 -32.35
#